data_AF-A0A976Q8V0-F1
#
_entry.id   AF-A0A976Q8V0-F1
#
_cell.length_a   1.000
_cell.length_b   1.000
_cell.length_c   1.000
_cell.angle_alpha   90.00
_cell.angle_beta   90.00
_cell.angle_gamma   90.00
#
_symmetry.space_group_name_H-M   'P 1'
#
loop_
_entity.id
_entity.type
_entity.pdbx_description
1 polymer ?
#
loop_
_entity_poly.entity_id
_entity_poly.type
_entity_poly.pdbx_seq_one_letter_code
_entity_poly.pdbx_strand_id
1 'polypeptide(L)' 'MISKNNNLREAGRIIPIVDTTGAGDAFLTGVVTGQYLGFSEKDILELAAAWASLTVQKAHSSPAAWSEVKTFLKLDQVNG' A
#
# COMPACT_ATOMS: atom_id res chain seq x y z
N MET A 1 2.80 -5.14 16.78
CA MET A 1 1.40 -5.08 17.27
C MET A 1 0.87 -3.71 16.88
N ILE A 2 0.01 -3.61 15.87
CA ILE A 2 -0.54 -2.32 15.42
C ILE A 2 -1.57 -1.87 16.47
N SER A 3 -1.38 -0.65 16.98
CA SER A 3 -2.15 -0.06 18.08
C SER A 3 -3.65 -0.10 17.80
N LYS A 4 -4.41 -0.56 18.80
CA LYS A 4 -5.87 -0.60 18.80
C LYS A 4 -6.42 0.82 18.95
N ASN A 5 -6.74 1.47 17.84
CA ASN A 5 -7.75 2.51 17.86
C ASN A 5 -9.03 1.98 17.20
N ASN A 6 -10.06 1.86 18.04
CA ASN A 6 -11.44 1.65 17.64
C ASN A 6 -11.85 2.77 16.70
N ASN A 7 -11.82 2.49 15.41
CA ASN A 7 -12.83 2.90 14.43
C ASN A 7 -12.82 1.82 13.37
N LEU A 8 -14.02 1.43 12.96
CA LEU A 8 -14.36 0.50 11.87
C LEU A 8 -13.18 0.20 10.94
N ARG A 9 -12.88 -1.10 10.70
CA ARG A 9 -11.99 -1.51 9.61
C ARG A 9 -12.48 -0.83 8.34
N GLU A 10 -11.85 0.28 7.98
CA GLU A 10 -12.26 1.17 6.89
C GLU A 10 -12.28 0.35 5.62
N ALA A 11 -13.47 0.25 5.02
CA ALA A 11 -13.60 -0.15 3.64
C ALA A 11 -12.90 0.92 2.79
N GLY A 12 -11.60 0.73 2.54
CA GLY A 12 -10.76 1.55 1.67
C GLY A 12 -10.48 2.96 2.20
N ARG A 13 -9.23 3.41 2.14
CA ARG A 13 -8.94 4.85 2.20
C ARG A 13 -9.59 5.49 0.97
N ILE A 14 -10.40 6.53 1.16
CA ILE A 14 -10.87 7.35 0.04
C ILE A 14 -9.67 8.12 -0.49
N ILE A 15 -9.31 7.86 -1.74
CA ILE A 15 -8.17 8.45 -2.44
C ILE A 15 -8.65 9.09 -3.75
N PRO A 16 -8.04 10.19 -4.19
CA PRO A 16 -8.31 10.71 -5.53
C PRO A 16 -7.87 9.68 -6.59
N ILE A 17 -8.63 9.54 -7.67
CA ILE A 17 -8.29 8.65 -8.80
C ILE A 17 -8.02 9.53 -10.02
N VAL A 18 -6.86 9.32 -10.63
CA VAL A 18 -6.40 10.01 -11.85
C VAL A 18 -6.40 9.05 -13.04
N ASP A 19 -5.80 7.87 -12.90
CA ASP A 19 -5.70 6.83 -13.95
C ASP A 19 -5.60 5.45 -13.27
N THR A 20 -6.34 4.45 -13.71
CA THR A 20 -6.31 3.10 -13.12
C THR A 20 -5.36 2.14 -13.82
N THR A 21 -4.74 2.56 -14.91
CA THR A 21 -3.80 1.74 -15.70
C THR A 21 -2.60 1.32 -14.84
N GLY A 22 -2.26 0.04 -14.87
CA GLY A 22 -1.13 -0.51 -14.09
C GLY A 22 -1.40 -0.74 -12.60
N ALA A 23 -2.61 -0.43 -12.09
CA ALA A 23 -2.94 -0.64 -10.68
C ALA A 23 -2.87 -2.13 -10.26
N GLY A 24 -3.17 -3.06 -11.16
CA GLY A 24 -3.03 -4.51 -10.93
C GLY A 24 -1.56 -4.95 -10.83
N ASP A 25 -0.69 -4.44 -11.71
CA ASP A 25 0.75 -4.71 -11.66
C ASP A 25 1.39 -4.12 -10.41
N ALA A 26 0.93 -2.92 -10.00
CA ALA A 26 1.33 -2.31 -8.74
C ALA A 26 0.87 -3.13 -7.53
N PHE A 27 -0.37 -3.65 -7.54
CA PHE A 27 -0.84 -4.55 -6.50
C PHE A 27 0.06 -5.79 -6.39
N LEU A 28 0.37 -6.44 -7.52
CA LEU A 28 1.25 -7.61 -7.55
C LEU A 28 2.67 -7.27 -7.06
N THR A 29 3.17 -6.08 -7.38
CA THR A 29 4.45 -5.58 -6.87
C THR A 29 4.46 -5.57 -5.34
N GLY A 30 3.39 -5.09 -4.70
CA GLY A 30 3.26 -5.14 -3.24
C GLY A 30 3.14 -6.56 -2.68
N VAL A 31 2.44 -7.47 -3.38
CA VAL A 31 2.38 -8.89 -2.98
C VAL A 31 3.76 -9.52 -2.95
N VAL A 32 4.49 -9.45 -4.07
CA VAL A 32 5.82 -10.06 -4.21
C VAL A 32 6.82 -9.43 -3.24
N THR A 33 6.76 -8.12 -3.05
CA THR A 33 7.61 -7.41 -2.08
C THR A 33 7.35 -7.88 -0.66
N GLY A 34 6.09 -7.97 -0.25
CA GLY A 34 5.72 -8.40 1.10
C GLY A 34 6.10 -9.86 1.37
N GLN A 35 5.94 -10.74 0.38
CA GLN A 35 6.42 -12.14 0.45
C GLN A 35 7.94 -12.20 0.62
N TYR A 36 8.68 -11.44 -0.18
CA TYR A 36 10.14 -11.36 -0.11
C TYR A 36 10.64 -10.86 1.26
N LEU A 37 9.94 -9.89 1.86
CA LEU A 37 10.27 -9.32 3.17
C LEU A 37 9.76 -10.17 4.36
N GLY A 38 9.07 -11.28 4.12
CA GLY A 38 8.56 -12.17 5.17
C GLY A 38 7.41 -11.58 5.98
N PHE A 39 6.60 -10.70 5.38
CA PHE A 39 5.43 -10.11 6.05
C PHE A 39 4.29 -11.11 6.20
N SER A 40 3.38 -10.85 7.14
CA SER A 40 2.17 -11.66 7.30
C SER A 40 1.24 -11.48 6.10
N GLU A 41 0.39 -12.46 5.78
CA GLU A 41 -0.58 -12.37 4.68
C GLU A 41 -1.42 -11.08 4.73
N LYS A 42 -1.83 -10.69 5.94
CA LYS A 42 -2.59 -9.46 6.14
C LYS A 42 -1.77 -8.22 5.77
N ASP A 43 -0.52 -8.15 6.22
CA ASP A 43 0.36 -7.01 5.94
C ASP A 43 0.77 -6.97 4.45
N ILE A 44 0.88 -8.13 3.80
CA ILE A 44 1.09 -8.25 2.34
C ILE A 44 -0.08 -7.62 1.59
N LEU A 45 -1.32 -7.92 1.99
CA LEU A 45 -2.51 -7.33 1.35
C LEU A 45 -2.61 -5.83 1.59
N GLU A 46 -2.25 -5.35 2.77
CA GLU A 46 -2.18 -3.91 3.07
C GLU A 46 -1.11 -3.20 2.23
N LEU A 47 0.04 -3.85 2.05
CA LEU A 47 1.13 -3.38 1.20
C LEU A 47 0.73 -3.30 -0.29
N ALA A 48 0.09 -4.36 -0.79
CA ALA A 48 -0.41 -4.44 -2.16
C ALA A 48 -1.48 -3.39 -2.44
N ALA A 49 -2.43 -3.22 -1.52
CA ALA A 49 -3.46 -2.18 -1.62
C ALA A 49 -2.86 -0.77 -1.61
N ALA A 50 -1.82 -0.51 -0.80
CA ALA A 50 -1.13 0.77 -0.77
C ALA A 50 -0.44 1.10 -2.10
N TRP A 51 0.23 0.13 -2.71
CA TRP A 51 0.86 0.32 -4.02
C TRP A 51 -0.16 0.62 -5.12
N ALA A 52 -1.25 -0.14 -5.18
CA ALA A 52 -2.33 0.11 -6.12
C ALA A 52 -2.94 1.49 -5.89
N SER A 53 -3.20 1.85 -4.63
CA SER A 53 -3.76 3.15 -4.24
C SER A 53 -2.87 4.32 -4.68
N LEU A 54 -1.56 4.22 -4.50
CA LEU A 54 -0.63 5.28 -4.92
C LEU A 54 -0.49 5.35 -6.44
N THR A 55 -0.63 4.23 -7.14
CA THR A 55 -0.55 4.18 -8.60
C THR A 55 -1.76 4.84 -9.23
N VAL A 56 -2.97 4.61 -8.69
CA VAL A 56 -4.19 5.22 -9.26
C VAL A 56 -4.24 6.75 -9.14
N GLN A 57 -3.39 7.32 -8.28
CA GLN A 57 -3.27 8.76 -8.06
C GLN A 57 -2.34 9.46 -9.06
N LYS A 58 -1.73 8.73 -10.00
CA LYS A 58 -0.73 9.26 -10.94
C LYS A 58 -1.16 9.03 -12.38
N ALA A 59 -0.79 9.94 -13.28
CA ALA A 59 -1.06 9.83 -14.71
C ALA A 59 -0.05 8.92 -15.45
N HIS A 60 0.40 7.84 -14.81
CA HIS A 60 1.33 6.87 -15.38
C HIS A 60 1.10 5.48 -14.79
N SER A 61 1.45 4.44 -15.54
CA SER A 61 1.18 3.03 -15.17
C SER A 61 2.27 2.37 -14.32
N SER A 62 3.37 3.08 -14.01
CA SER A 62 4.45 2.54 -13.20
C SER A 62 4.09 2.50 -11.70
N PRO A 63 4.38 1.40 -10.98
CA PRO A 63 4.21 1.33 -9.53
C PRO A 63 4.95 2.46 -8.80
N ALA A 64 4.37 2.94 -7.70
CA ALA A 64 5.01 3.95 -6.85
C ALA A 64 6.37 3.49 -6.30
N ALA A 65 7.27 4.43 -6.01
CA ALA A 65 8.55 4.09 -5.42
C ALA A 65 8.38 3.56 -3.98
N TRP A 66 9.29 2.70 -3.54
CA TRP A 66 9.22 2.09 -2.19
C TRP A 66 9.18 3.13 -1.06
N SER A 67 9.94 4.22 -1.19
CA SER A 67 9.94 5.33 -0.21
C SER A 67 8.56 5.98 -0.06
N GLU A 68 7.80 6.11 -1.14
CA GLU A 68 6.45 6.68 -1.12
C GLU A 68 5.49 5.74 -0.39
N VAL A 69 5.60 4.44 -0.65
CA VAL A 69 4.79 3.40 0.01
C VAL A 69 5.07 3.35 1.51
N LYS A 70 6.35 3.36 1.91
CA LYS A 70 6.74 3.43 3.32
C LYS A 70 6.19 4.67 4.01
N THR A 71 6.21 5.82 3.33
CA THR A 71 5.63 7.07 3.83
C THR A 71 4.12 6.93 4.00
N PHE A 72 3.42 6.41 2.99
CA PHE A 72 1.97 6.24 2.97
C PHE A 72 1.47 5.28 4.06
N LEU A 73 2.24 4.24 4.34
CA LEU A 73 1.98 3.25 5.39
C LEU A 73 2.60 3.61 6.74
N LYS A 74 3.36 4.71 6.82
CA LYS A 74 4.11 5.14 8.03
C LYS A 74 5.05 4.07 8.59
N LEU A 75 5.62 3.23 7.72
CA LEU A 75 6.53 2.14 8.13
C LEU A 75 7.82 2.65 8.80
N ASP A 76 8.29 3.84 8.40
CA ASP A 76 9.50 4.45 8.96
C ASP A 76 9.28 5.12 10.34
N GLN A 77 8.04 5.15 10.85
CA GLN A 77 7.69 5.76 12.15
C GLN A 77 7.50 4.72 13.27
N VAL A 78 7.67 3.42 12.98
CA VAL A 78 7.51 2.33 13.96
C VAL A 78 8.88 1.96 14.52
N ASN A 79 9.55 2.92 15.16
CA ASN A 79 10.69 2.71 16.05
C ASN A 79 10.68 3.83 17.10
N GLY A 80 9.90 3.62 18.14
CA GLY A 80 9.77 4.46 19.33
C GLY A 80 9.20 3.63 20.46
#